data_AF-A0A314ZN75-F1
#
_entry.id   AF-A0A314ZN75-F1
#
_cell.length_a   1.000
_cell.length_b   1.000
_cell.length_c   1.000
_cell.angle_alpha   90.00
_cell.angle_beta   90.00
_cell.angle_gamma   90.00
#
_symmetry.space_group_name_H-M   'P 1'
#
loop_
_entity.id
_entity.type
_entity.pdbx_description
1 polymer ?
#
loop_
_entity_poly.entity_id
_entity_poly.type
_entity_poly.pdbx_seq_one_letter_code
_entity_poly.pdbx_strand_id
1 'polypeptide(L)'
;MNPFSSGTRLRDMIRAIRACKTAAEERAVVRKECAAIRAAINENDQDYRHRNLAKLMFIHMLGYPTHFGQMECLKLIASSVFLRRE
;
A
#
# COMPACT_ATOMS: atom_id res chain seq x y z
N MET A 1 -15.49 10.45 -6.32
CA MET A 1 -14.32 9.54 -6.32
C MET A 1 -13.91 9.24 -4.89
N ASN A 2 -13.77 7.96 -4.51
CA ASN A 2 -13.19 7.59 -3.21
C ASN A 2 -11.69 7.91 -3.21
N PRO A 3 -11.16 8.73 -2.27
CA PRO A 3 -9.73 9.07 -2.21
C PRO A 3 -8.81 7.90 -1.81
N PHE A 4 -9.35 6.67 -1.73
CA PHE A 4 -8.71 5.48 -1.15
C PHE A 4 -8.85 4.24 -2.08
N SER A 5 -8.88 4.47 -3.39
CA SER A 5 -8.88 3.42 -4.41
C SER A 5 -7.43 2.97 -4.69
N SER A 6 -7.23 1.75 -5.19
CA SER A 6 -5.95 1.19 -5.64
C SER A 6 -5.16 2.10 -6.61
N GLY A 7 -5.86 3.05 -7.27
CA GLY A 7 -5.25 4.10 -8.09
C GLY A 7 -4.67 5.33 -7.35
N THR A 8 -4.93 5.54 -6.06
CA THR A 8 -4.44 6.72 -5.32
C THR A 8 -2.95 6.63 -5.02
N ARG A 9 -2.23 7.75 -5.16
CA ARG A 9 -0.78 7.77 -5.00
C ARG A 9 -0.44 7.68 -3.51
N LEU A 10 0.73 7.11 -3.18
CA LEU A 10 1.26 7.07 -1.81
C LEU A 10 1.16 8.43 -1.09
N ARG A 11 1.41 9.53 -1.82
CA ARG A 11 1.31 10.89 -1.29
C ARG A 11 -0.08 11.24 -0.75
N ASP A 12 -1.14 10.77 -1.40
CA ASP A 12 -2.52 11.09 -1.00
C ASP A 12 -2.88 10.36 0.29
N MET A 13 -2.42 9.11 0.44
CA MET A 13 -2.52 8.35 1.70
C MET A 13 -1.73 9.03 2.83
N ILE A 14 -0.51 9.50 2.57
CA ILE A 14 0.29 10.23 3.57
C ILE A 14 -0.43 11.52 4.00
N ARG A 15 -1.02 12.26 3.06
CA ARG A 15 -1.81 13.46 3.37
C ARG A 15 -3.03 13.13 4.22
N ALA A 16 -3.74 12.04 3.90
CA ALA A 16 -4.90 11.61 4.67
C ALA A 16 -4.53 11.22 6.10
N ILE A 17 -3.44 10.46 6.29
CA ILE A 17 -2.92 10.08 7.61
C ILE A 17 -2.49 11.32 8.40
N ARG A 18 -1.80 12.26 7.78
CA ARG A 18 -1.40 13.53 8.43
C ARG A 18 -2.57 14.44 8.79
N ALA A 19 -3.72 14.28 8.15
CA ALA A 19 -4.93 15.04 8.45
C ALA A 19 -5.73 14.44 9.64
N CYS A 20 -5.43 13.21 10.06
CA CYS A 20 -6.05 12.58 11.21
C CYS A 20 -5.66 13.31 12.51
N LYS A 21 -6.64 13.56 13.37
CA LYS A 21 -6.43 14.22 14.67
C LYS A 21 -6.26 13.22 15.80
N THR A 22 -6.68 11.97 15.58
CA THR A 22 -6.61 10.91 16.58
C THR A 22 -5.93 9.66 16.03
N ALA A 23 -5.29 8.90 16.91
CA ALA A 23 -4.73 7.59 16.57
C ALA A 23 -5.81 6.59 16.09
N ALA A 24 -7.05 6.76 16.51
CA ALA A 24 -8.17 5.92 16.06
C ALA A 24 -8.54 6.19 14.59
N GLU A 25 -8.55 7.46 14.17
CA GLU A 25 -8.76 7.86 12.78
C GLU A 25 -7.63 7.35 11.88
N GLU A 26 -6.38 7.51 12.31
CA GLU A 26 -5.22 6.98 11.59
C GLU A 26 -5.36 5.47 11.35
N ARG A 27 -5.66 4.72 12.42
CA ARG A 27 -5.92 3.27 12.35
C ARG A 27 -7.07 2.91 11.42
N ALA A 28 -8.08 3.75 11.29
CA ALA A 28 -9.19 3.53 10.37
C ALA A 28 -8.74 3.70 8.90
N VAL A 29 -7.97 4.74 8.60
CA VAL A 29 -7.39 4.98 7.26
C VAL A 29 -6.45 3.84 6.88
N VAL A 30 -5.54 3.44 7.78
CA VAL A 30 -4.60 2.34 7.54
C VAL A 30 -5.34 1.02 7.29
N ARG A 31 -6.36 0.68 8.10
CA ARG A 31 -7.15 -0.54 7.89
C ARG A 31 -7.86 -0.54 6.53
N LYS A 32 -8.41 0.60 6.13
CA LYS A 32 -9.11 0.74 4.85
C LYS A 32 -8.16 0.56 3.67
N GLU A 33 -6.99 1.19 3.69
CA GLU A 33 -5.96 1.00 2.65
C GLU A 33 -5.41 -0.44 2.63
N CYS A 34 -5.17 -1.05 3.80
CA CYS A 34 -4.77 -2.46 3.87
C CYS A 34 -5.81 -3.40 3.27
N ALA A 35 -7.11 -3.11 3.43
CA ALA A 35 -8.18 -3.88 2.79
C ALA A 35 -8.18 -3.71 1.26
N ALA A 36 -8.00 -2.47 0.78
CA ALA A 36 -7.89 -2.19 -0.65
C ALA A 36 -6.67 -2.87 -1.29
N ILE A 37 -5.52 -2.86 -0.62
CA ILE A 37 -4.30 -3.55 -1.07
C ILE A 37 -4.55 -5.07 -1.11
N ARG A 38 -5.19 -5.65 -0.09
CA ARG A 38 -5.53 -7.09 -0.09
C ARG A 38 -6.42 -7.48 -1.26
N ALA A 39 -7.44 -6.66 -1.56
CA ALA A 39 -8.31 -6.88 -2.73
C ALA A 39 -7.51 -6.82 -4.04
N ALA A 40 -6.67 -5.78 -4.20
CA ALA A 40 -5.83 -5.63 -5.40
C ALA A 40 -4.80 -6.75 -5.60
N ILE A 41 -4.24 -7.30 -4.50
CA ILE A 41 -3.37 -8.48 -4.56
C ILE A 41 -4.15 -9.71 -5.04
N ASN A 42 -5.37 -9.89 -4.53
CA ASN A 42 -6.23 -11.03 -4.90
C ASN A 42 -6.68 -10.95 -6.37
N GLU A 43 -6.97 -9.75 -6.86
CA GLU A 43 -7.30 -9.48 -8.26
C GLU A 43 -6.09 -9.58 -9.21
N ASN A 44 -4.88 -9.78 -8.66
CA ASN A 44 -3.62 -9.93 -9.39
C ASN A 44 -3.32 -8.76 -10.34
N ASP A 45 -3.71 -7.55 -9.93
CA ASP A 45 -3.52 -6.34 -10.72
C ASP A 45 -2.03 -5.92 -10.71
N GLN A 46 -1.35 -6.19 -11.83
CA GLN A 46 0.08 -6.00 -12.01
C GLN A 46 0.47 -4.51 -12.08
N ASP A 47 -0.41 -3.67 -12.63
CA ASP A 47 -0.12 -2.27 -12.91
C ASP A 47 0.02 -1.44 -11.63
N TYR A 48 -0.69 -1.82 -10.57
CA TYR A 48 -0.65 -1.12 -9.28
C TYR A 48 0.24 -1.80 -8.24
N ARG A 49 0.88 -2.94 -8.55
CA ARG A 49 1.67 -3.71 -7.56
C ARG A 49 2.78 -2.87 -6.93
N HIS A 50 3.52 -2.10 -7.72
CA HIS A 50 4.60 -1.23 -7.23
C HIS A 50 4.09 -0.14 -6.26
N ARG A 51 2.92 0.46 -6.54
CA ARG A 51 2.31 1.47 -5.67
C ARG A 51 1.77 0.87 -4.38
N ASN A 52 1.09 -0.27 -4.51
CA ASN A 52 0.55 -1.00 -3.38
C ASN A 52 1.67 -1.45 -2.43
N LEU A 53 2.82 -1.85 -2.97
CA LEU A 53 4.00 -2.19 -2.16
C LEU A 53 4.57 -0.97 -1.42
N ALA A 54 4.70 0.18 -2.11
CA ALA A 54 5.19 1.40 -1.49
C ALA A 54 4.27 1.87 -0.35
N LYS A 55 2.94 1.78 -0.54
CA LYS A 55 1.94 2.00 0.53
C LYS A 55 2.14 1.02 1.69
N LEU A 56 2.33 -0.27 1.40
CA LEU A 56 2.53 -1.30 2.42
C LEU A 56 3.81 -1.07 3.23
N MET A 57 4.92 -0.67 2.59
CA MET A 57 6.16 -0.30 3.27
C MET A 57 5.96 0.89 4.20
N PHE A 58 5.20 1.90 3.78
CA PHE A 58 4.89 3.04 4.64
C PHE A 58 4.05 2.64 5.86
N ILE A 59 3.04 1.77 5.69
CA ILE A 59 2.24 1.24 6.80
C ILE A 59 3.11 0.45 7.79
N HIS A 60 4.07 -0.32 7.28
CA HIS A 60 5.02 -1.04 8.11
C HIS A 60 5.93 -0.09 8.91
N MET A 61 6.43 0.98 8.28
CA MET A 61 7.23 2.01 8.96
C MET A 61 6.45 2.76 10.05
N LEU A 62 5.13 2.87 9.93
CA LEU A 62 4.26 3.41 11.00
C LEU A 62 4.05 2.42 12.16
N GLY A 63 4.58 1.20 12.08
CA GLY A 63 4.49 0.17 13.13
C GLY A 63 3.27 -0.73 13.03
N TYR A 64 2.53 -0.70 11.91
CA TYR A 64 1.36 -1.58 11.71
C TYR A 64 1.76 -2.93 11.08
N PRO A 65 1.06 -4.03 11.42
CA PRO A 65 1.35 -5.34 10.88
C PRO A 65 0.96 -5.46 9.40
N THR A 66 1.90 -5.92 8.57
CA THR A 66 1.76 -6.01 7.10
C THR A 66 2.11 -7.40 6.54
N HIS A 67 2.07 -8.44 7.38
CA HIS A 67 2.46 -9.82 7.03
C HIS A 67 1.80 -10.35 5.74
N PHE A 68 0.57 -9.95 5.46
CA PHE A 68 -0.19 -10.40 4.28
C PHE A 68 0.45 -10.02 2.93
N GLY A 69 1.29 -8.98 2.87
CA GLY A 69 1.92 -8.53 1.62
C GLY A 69 3.41 -8.87 1.50
N GLN A 70 3.98 -9.63 2.44
CA GLN A 70 5.39 -10.03 2.41
C GLN A 70 5.72 -10.91 1.19
N MET A 71 4.83 -11.84 0.85
CA MET A 71 4.97 -12.68 -0.35
C MET A 71 4.94 -11.84 -1.63
N GLU A 72 4.17 -10.76 -1.66
CA GLU A 72 4.10 -9.88 -2.84
C GLU A 72 5.33 -9.01 -3.01
N CYS A 73 6.01 -8.67 -1.90
CA CYS A 73 7.35 -8.09 -1.93
C CYS A 73 8.35 -9.08 -2.55
N LEU A 74 8.31 -10.35 -2.15
CA LEU A 74 9.18 -11.41 -2.71
C LEU A 74 8.91 -11.65 -4.20
N LYS A 75 7.65 -11.68 -4.63
CA LYS A 75 7.30 -11.80 -6.06
C LYS A 75 7.80 -10.61 -6.88
N LEU A 76 7.82 -9.41 -6.30
CA LEU A 76 8.37 -8.22 -6.97
C LEU A 76 9.90 -8.24 -7.06
N ILE A 77 10.60 -8.75 -6.05
CA ILE A 77 12.07 -8.92 -6.08
C ILE A 77 12.47 -10.03 -7.06
N ALA A 78 11.70 -11.13 -7.09
CA ALA A 78 11.92 -12.23 -8.03
C ALA A 78 11.50 -11.91 -9.47
N SER A 79 10.66 -10.90 -9.65
CA SER A 79 10.32 -10.37 -10.97
C SER A 79 11.55 -9.72 -11.60
N SER A 80 11.94 -10.20 -12.78
CA SER A 80 13.09 -9.74 -13.57
C SER A 80 13.02 -8.27 -14.03
N VAL A 81 11.99 -7.53 -13.62
CA VAL A 81 11.78 -6.11 -13.92
C VAL A 81 12.41 -5.20 -12.85
N PHE A 82 13.19 -5.77 -11.91
CA PHE A 82 13.81 -5.02 -10.81
C PHE A 82 14.95 -4.06 -11.25
N LEU A 83 15.47 -4.14 -12.48
CA LEU A 83 16.55 -3.25 -12.90
C LEU A 83 16.56 -2.97 -14.42
N ARG A 84 15.68 -2.08 -14.90
CA ARG A 84 15.97 -1.34 -16.15
C ARG A 84 15.54 0.12 -16.05
N ARG A 85 16.43 0.89 -15.45
CA ARG A 85 16.72 2.32 -15.60
C ARG A 85 18.09 2.45 -14.92
N GLU A 86 19.22 2.70 -15.56
CA GLU A 86 19.60 3.16 -16.90
C GLU A 86 20.93 2.48 -17.27
#